data_AF-F4SB86-F1
#
_entry.id   AF-F4SB86-F1
#
_cell.length_a   1.000
_cell.length_b   1.000
_cell.length_c   1.000
_cell.angle_alpha   90.00
_cell.angle_beta   90.00
_cell.angle_gamma   90.00
#
_symmetry.space_group_name_H-M   'P 1'
#
loop_
_entity.id
_entity.type
_entity.pdbx_description
1 polymer ?
#
loop_
_entity_poly.entity_id
_entity_poly.type
_entity_poly.pdbx_seq_one_letter_code
_entity_poly.pdbx_strand_id
1 'polypeptide(L)'
;MTSKPKPKPTPSPPLSPLFEDTPIPNYQINKTYGDREDVIAEAEAEEENWRQELSRLDLYPPPSNPSRAFSSNSLNRNRSGFNFNPISLLAFRGIRFKLNLLICFWIVWPMFWWIVTSILSDHPSLFPISLRNSKSTLIIVAHPDDECLFFGPTIISILKKTKTHGALLVLSSGNHYGLGEIRRIELKASCTELGIREERCDVMDISSVQDDPVKWWPTETISKVVKDYLDKWMIDSIVTFDDQGISGHINHRAVSAAVTQLSLSLNATRSITTSSKHLKPAPSLYTLKSVFVLRKYSGLYDLPFSLLRFLPNLIFGPNSQITLDLVPGYDSKTELNSIDSEKRRKSITLSTENGLLINSLWDYFKTRNSFWKHRSQMVWDRHLYMILSRYMYFNTIERVV
;
A
#
# COMPACT_ATOMS: atom_id res chain seq x y z
N MET A 1 1.23 70.06 -16.27
CA MET A 1 1.73 69.66 -17.61
C MET A 1 2.98 68.82 -17.44
N THR A 2 3.23 67.91 -18.40
CA THR A 2 4.27 66.87 -18.50
C THR A 2 4.01 65.54 -17.79
N SER A 3 3.16 64.72 -18.42
CA SER A 3 3.05 63.28 -18.22
C SER A 3 4.26 62.56 -18.85
N LYS A 4 4.86 61.62 -18.11
CA LYS A 4 5.91 60.71 -18.63
C LYS A 4 5.30 59.69 -19.60
N PRO A 5 5.99 59.32 -20.69
CA PRO A 5 5.50 58.31 -21.63
C PRO A 5 5.64 56.89 -21.06
N LYS A 6 4.62 56.05 -21.25
CA LYS A 6 4.64 54.60 -20.95
C LYS A 6 5.62 53.88 -21.88
N PRO A 7 6.33 52.84 -21.41
CA PRO A 7 7.17 52.01 -22.27
C PRO A 7 6.31 51.15 -23.21
N LYS A 8 6.72 51.05 -24.48
CA LYS A 8 6.13 50.16 -25.49
C LYS A 8 6.39 48.68 -25.12
N PRO A 9 5.44 47.76 -25.32
CA PRO A 9 5.68 46.34 -25.16
C PRO A 9 6.59 45.81 -26.28
N THR A 10 7.58 45.00 -25.90
CA THR A 10 8.44 44.23 -26.81
C THR A 10 7.61 43.17 -27.54
N PRO A 11 7.86 42.91 -28.84
CA PRO A 11 7.15 41.88 -29.57
C PRO A 11 7.53 40.47 -29.08
N SER A 12 6.52 39.62 -28.91
CA SER A 12 6.65 38.20 -28.62
C SER A 12 7.45 37.49 -29.72
N PRO A 13 8.31 36.49 -29.39
CA PRO A 13 8.93 35.65 -30.41
C PRO A 13 7.84 34.87 -31.18
N PRO A 14 8.06 34.58 -32.48
CA PRO A 14 7.06 33.92 -33.30
C PRO A 14 6.76 32.51 -32.78
N LEU A 15 5.46 32.19 -32.71
CA LEU A 15 4.94 30.85 -32.49
C LEU A 15 5.45 29.92 -33.59
N SER A 16 6.15 28.85 -33.20
CA SER A 16 6.49 27.75 -34.09
C SER A 16 5.20 27.12 -34.66
N PRO A 17 5.17 26.74 -35.95
CA PRO A 17 3.97 26.21 -36.58
C PRO A 17 3.59 24.85 -36.00
N LEU A 18 2.34 24.78 -35.54
CA LEU A 18 1.58 23.56 -35.27
C LEU A 18 1.15 22.92 -36.60
N PHE A 19 1.24 21.59 -36.64
CA PHE A 19 0.67 20.67 -37.64
C PHE A 19 1.29 20.70 -39.05
N GLU A 20 2.33 19.88 -39.22
CA GLU A 20 2.56 19.16 -40.48
C GLU A 20 2.11 17.71 -40.27
N ASP A 21 1.21 17.25 -41.15
CA ASP A 21 0.68 15.89 -41.23
C ASP A 21 1.81 14.91 -41.58
N THR A 22 2.51 14.40 -40.58
CA THR A 22 3.31 13.18 -40.73
C THR A 22 2.37 11.97 -40.68
N PRO A 23 2.36 11.09 -41.70
CA PRO A 23 1.56 9.88 -41.66
C PRO A 23 2.01 9.01 -40.49
N ILE A 24 1.07 8.76 -39.57
CA ILE A 24 1.22 7.82 -38.46
C ILE A 24 1.67 6.48 -39.07
N PRO A 25 2.80 5.88 -38.65
CA PRO A 25 3.14 4.53 -39.05
C PRO A 25 1.98 3.64 -38.61
N ASN A 26 1.38 2.91 -39.54
CA ASN A 26 0.35 1.92 -39.27
C ASN A 26 0.87 0.96 -38.18
N TYR A 27 0.53 1.24 -36.93
CA TYR A 27 0.75 0.30 -35.84
C TYR A 27 -0.30 -0.78 -36.09
N GLN A 28 0.11 -1.80 -36.85
CA GLN A 28 -0.60 -3.07 -36.86
C GLN A 28 -0.69 -3.51 -35.41
N ILE A 29 -1.87 -3.33 -34.83
CA ILE A 29 -2.27 -4.08 -33.65
C ILE A 29 -2.14 -5.52 -34.10
N ASN A 30 -1.07 -6.20 -33.67
CA ASN A 30 -1.02 -7.64 -33.69
C ASN A 30 -2.18 -8.10 -32.79
N LYS A 31 -3.33 -8.34 -33.43
CA LYS A 31 -4.40 -9.19 -32.91
C LYS A 31 -3.85 -10.61 -32.89
N THR A 32 -3.03 -10.89 -31.90
CA THR A 32 -2.69 -12.25 -31.48
C THR A 32 -3.01 -12.37 -30.00
N TYR A 33 -4.27 -12.12 -29.69
CA TYR A 33 -5.01 -12.86 -28.68
C TYR A 33 -6.29 -13.26 -29.40
N GLY A 34 -6.47 -14.57 -29.60
CA GLY A 34 -7.64 -15.13 -30.26
C GLY A 34 -8.92 -14.63 -29.60
N ASP A 35 -10.02 -14.61 -30.36
CA ASP A 35 -11.31 -14.25 -29.78
C ASP A 35 -11.57 -15.17 -28.58
N ARG A 36 -12.35 -14.70 -27.60
CA ARG A 36 -12.62 -15.44 -26.35
C ARG A 36 -13.05 -16.90 -26.59
N GLU A 37 -13.70 -17.17 -27.72
CA GLU A 37 -14.08 -18.50 -28.18
C GLU A 37 -12.89 -19.37 -28.58
N ASP A 38 -11.83 -18.81 -29.19
CA ASP A 38 -10.62 -19.54 -29.58
C ASP A 38 -9.81 -19.96 -28.37
N VAL A 39 -9.73 -19.10 -27.34
CA VAL A 39 -9.05 -19.41 -26.07
C VAL A 39 -9.81 -20.47 -25.28
N ILE A 40 -11.14 -20.48 -25.36
CA ILE A 40 -11.98 -21.52 -24.74
C ILE A 40 -11.82 -22.84 -25.52
N ALA A 41 -11.83 -22.80 -26.85
CA ALA A 41 -11.63 -24.00 -27.67
C ALA A 41 -10.23 -24.62 -27.50
N GLU A 42 -9.18 -23.80 -27.34
CA GLU A 42 -7.83 -24.27 -27.06
C GLU A 42 -7.70 -24.87 -25.66
N ALA A 43 -8.36 -24.27 -24.66
CA ALA A 43 -8.43 -24.83 -23.30
C ALA A 43 -9.25 -26.14 -23.24
N GLU A 44 -10.34 -26.24 -23.99
CA GLU A 44 -11.13 -27.48 -24.11
C GLU A 44 -10.35 -28.58 -24.84
N ALA A 45 -9.56 -28.23 -25.87
CA ALA A 45 -8.69 -29.17 -26.57
C ALA A 45 -7.53 -29.66 -25.69
N GLU A 46 -6.93 -28.79 -24.86
CA GLU A 46 -5.94 -29.19 -23.86
C GLU A 46 -6.54 -30.08 -22.77
N GLU A 47 -7.78 -29.82 -22.34
CA GLU A 47 -8.47 -30.66 -21.36
C GLU A 47 -8.76 -32.07 -21.91
N GLU A 48 -9.22 -32.17 -23.16
CA GLU A 48 -9.44 -33.46 -23.83
C GLU A 48 -8.13 -34.24 -24.01
N ASN A 49 -7.04 -33.55 -24.35
CA ASN A 49 -5.71 -34.16 -24.46
C ASN A 49 -5.22 -34.69 -23.10
N TRP A 50 -5.40 -33.92 -22.02
CA TRP A 50 -5.09 -34.39 -20.67
C TRP A 50 -5.96 -35.58 -20.24
N ARG A 51 -7.25 -35.61 -20.60
CA ARG A 51 -8.15 -36.74 -20.33
C ARG A 51 -7.73 -38.01 -21.07
N GLN A 52 -7.23 -37.89 -22.30
CA GLN A 52 -6.67 -39.03 -23.05
C GLN A 52 -5.37 -39.54 -22.43
N GLU A 53 -4.48 -38.65 -21.99
CA GLU A 53 -3.24 -39.02 -21.31
C GLU A 53 -3.52 -39.71 -19.97
N LEU A 54 -4.50 -39.22 -19.19
CA LEU A 54 -4.94 -39.83 -17.94
C LEU A 54 -5.64 -41.19 -18.13
N SER A 55 -6.33 -41.39 -19.25
CA SER A 55 -6.92 -42.67 -19.63
C SER A 55 -5.87 -43.71 -20.06
N ARG A 56 -4.71 -43.28 -20.58
CA ARG A 56 -3.55 -44.17 -20.84
C ARG A 56 -2.83 -44.62 -19.58
N LEU A 57 -3.02 -43.90 -18.46
CA LEU A 57 -2.36 -44.16 -17.17
C LEU A 57 -3.20 -45.05 -16.22
N ASP A 58 -4.30 -45.66 -16.69
CA ASP A 58 -5.19 -46.56 -15.93
C ASP A 58 -5.70 -45.99 -14.58
N LEU A 59 -5.72 -44.66 -14.42
CA LEU A 59 -6.13 -43.98 -13.18
C LEU A 59 -7.63 -43.65 -13.13
N TYR A 60 -8.42 -44.08 -14.12
CA TYR A 60 -9.88 -43.91 -14.14
C TYR A 60 -10.54 -45.10 -14.86
N PRO A 61 -11.37 -45.93 -14.19
CA PRO A 61 -12.15 -46.95 -14.90
C PRO A 61 -13.32 -46.28 -15.64
N PRO A 62 -13.71 -46.77 -16.83
CA PRO A 62 -14.81 -46.21 -17.60
C PRO A 62 -16.16 -46.49 -16.91
N PRO A 63 -17.19 -45.66 -17.17
CA PRO A 63 -18.52 -45.88 -16.61
C PRO A 63 -19.14 -47.15 -17.19
N SER A 64 -19.57 -48.06 -16.32
CA SER A 64 -20.30 -49.27 -16.69
C SER A 64 -21.69 -48.91 -17.23
N ASN A 65 -21.96 -49.23 -18.50
CA ASN A 65 -23.30 -49.21 -19.10
C ASN A 65 -24.22 -50.24 -18.40
N PRO A 66 -25.44 -49.87 -17.98
CA PRO A 66 -26.40 -50.84 -17.47
C PRO A 66 -27.28 -51.33 -18.62
N SER A 67 -26.87 -52.42 -19.27
CA SER A 67 -27.77 -53.20 -20.12
C SER A 67 -27.49 -54.69 -19.99
N ARG A 68 -28.15 -55.35 -19.02
CA ARG A 68 -28.83 -56.64 -19.22
C ARG A 68 -29.45 -57.20 -17.95
N ALA A 69 -30.64 -57.74 -18.18
CA ALA A 69 -31.26 -58.91 -17.54
C ALA A 69 -31.72 -58.78 -16.08
N PHE A 70 -33.02 -58.51 -15.97
CA PHE A 70 -33.87 -59.05 -14.91
C PHE A 70 -33.63 -60.57 -14.79
N SER A 71 -33.11 -60.99 -13.64
CA SER A 71 -33.19 -62.37 -13.15
C SER A 71 -33.75 -62.27 -11.74
N SER A 72 -35.00 -62.70 -11.60
CA SER A 72 -35.69 -62.88 -10.34
C SER A 72 -35.03 -64.02 -9.58
N ASN A 73 -34.38 -63.72 -8.46
CA ASN A 73 -34.16 -64.71 -7.41
C ASN A 73 -34.48 -64.10 -6.04
N SER A 74 -35.64 -64.50 -5.56
CA SER A 74 -36.12 -64.30 -4.20
C SER A 74 -35.27 -65.10 -3.22
N LEU A 75 -34.43 -64.46 -2.42
CA LEU A 75 -33.84 -65.08 -1.24
C LEU A 75 -33.77 -64.09 -0.07
N ASN A 76 -34.62 -64.38 0.92
CA ASN A 76 -34.53 -64.07 2.35
C ASN A 76 -33.86 -62.75 2.79
N ARG A 77 -34.72 -61.76 3.09
CA ARG A 77 -34.40 -60.68 4.03
C ARG A 77 -34.23 -61.24 5.44
N ASN A 78 -33.00 -61.61 5.80
CA ASN A 78 -32.59 -61.54 7.20
C ASN A 78 -32.29 -60.08 7.52
N ARG A 79 -33.06 -59.48 8.44
CA ARG A 79 -32.74 -58.20 9.06
C ARG A 79 -31.51 -58.39 9.97
N SER A 80 -30.31 -58.30 9.40
CA SER A 80 -29.12 -57.98 10.19
C SER A 80 -29.13 -56.48 10.45
N GLY A 81 -29.35 -56.07 11.70
CA GLY A 81 -29.19 -54.69 12.12
C GLY A 81 -27.80 -54.20 11.72
N PHE A 82 -27.74 -53.11 10.97
CA PHE A 82 -26.50 -52.36 10.79
C PHE A 82 -26.10 -51.81 12.16
N ASN A 83 -25.21 -52.52 12.85
CA ASN A 83 -24.47 -51.98 13.97
C ASN A 83 -23.58 -50.86 13.43
N PHE A 84 -24.07 -49.62 13.49
CA PHE A 84 -23.22 -48.45 13.32
C PHE A 84 -22.19 -48.47 14.44
N ASN A 85 -20.94 -48.81 14.10
CA ASN A 85 -19.83 -48.76 15.03
C ASN A 85 -19.74 -47.33 15.60
N PRO A 86 -19.85 -47.10 16.93
CA PRO A 86 -19.84 -45.75 17.51
C PRO A 86 -18.53 -44.99 17.21
N ILE A 87 -17.46 -45.73 16.91
CA ILE A 87 -16.15 -45.22 16.49
C ILE A 87 -16.24 -44.48 15.14
N SER A 88 -17.03 -44.97 14.17
CA SER A 88 -17.19 -44.28 12.88
C SER A 88 -18.02 -42.99 13.02
N LEU A 89 -19.07 -43.01 13.84
CA LEU A 89 -19.88 -41.83 14.16
C LEU A 89 -19.07 -40.74 14.89
N LEU A 90 -18.22 -41.12 15.84
CA LEU A 90 -17.30 -40.21 16.52
C LEU A 90 -16.22 -39.66 15.59
N ALA A 91 -15.65 -40.48 14.71
CA ALA A 91 -14.70 -40.05 13.69
C ALA A 91 -15.33 -39.06 12.70
N PHE A 92 -16.54 -39.32 12.21
CA PHE A 92 -17.30 -38.40 11.35
C PHE A 92 -17.66 -37.09 12.08
N ARG A 93 -17.97 -37.13 13.38
CA ARG A 93 -18.16 -35.92 14.20
C ARG A 93 -16.87 -35.13 14.37
N GLY A 94 -15.72 -35.80 14.55
CA GLY A 94 -14.40 -35.16 14.63
C GLY A 94 -13.96 -34.51 13.31
N ILE A 95 -14.21 -35.16 12.18
CA ILE A 95 -13.94 -34.59 10.84
C ILE A 95 -14.84 -33.39 10.57
N ARG A 96 -16.15 -33.48 10.85
CA ARG A 96 -17.08 -32.36 10.73
C ARG A 96 -16.68 -31.18 11.62
N PHE A 97 -16.23 -31.46 12.84
CA PHE A 97 -15.73 -30.42 13.74
C PHE A 97 -14.49 -29.72 13.19
N LYS A 98 -13.51 -30.46 12.66
CA LYS A 98 -12.31 -29.89 12.02
C LYS A 98 -12.66 -29.06 10.77
N LEU A 99 -13.59 -29.54 9.94
CA LEU A 99 -14.09 -28.80 8.78
C LEU A 99 -14.81 -27.51 9.18
N ASN A 100 -15.64 -27.56 10.23
CA ASN A 100 -16.31 -26.37 10.76
C ASN A 100 -15.31 -25.35 11.31
N LEU A 101 -14.26 -25.81 11.99
CA LEU A 101 -13.17 -24.92 12.45
C LEU A 101 -12.44 -24.27 11.28
N LEU A 102 -12.17 -25.02 10.20
CA LEU A 102 -11.56 -24.47 8.99
C LEU A 102 -12.46 -23.43 8.33
N ILE A 103 -13.77 -23.69 8.20
CA ILE A 103 -14.73 -22.72 7.65
C ILE A 103 -14.79 -21.46 8.52
N CYS A 104 -14.87 -21.62 9.84
CA CYS A 104 -14.86 -20.49 10.76
C CYS A 104 -13.58 -19.65 10.62
N PHE A 105 -12.43 -20.30 10.53
CA PHE A 105 -11.14 -19.63 10.42
C PHE A 105 -10.95 -18.95 9.06
N TRP A 106 -11.31 -19.59 7.95
CA TRP A 106 -11.04 -19.08 6.60
C TRP A 106 -12.12 -18.16 6.04
N ILE A 107 -13.37 -18.26 6.51
CA ILE A 107 -14.50 -17.52 5.95
C ILE A 107 -15.10 -16.58 7.00
N VAL A 108 -15.58 -17.14 8.11
CA VAL A 108 -16.32 -16.35 9.12
C VAL A 108 -15.43 -15.31 9.78
N TRP A 109 -14.17 -15.66 10.07
CA TRP A 109 -13.24 -14.76 10.74
C TRP A 109 -12.87 -13.52 9.89
N PRO A 110 -12.43 -13.64 8.62
CA PRO A 110 -12.26 -12.47 7.76
C PRO A 110 -13.55 -11.65 7.60
N MET A 111 -14.71 -12.28 7.46
CA MET A 111 -16.00 -11.58 7.37
C MET A 111 -16.30 -10.77 8.63
N PHE A 112 -16.09 -11.34 9.81
CA PHE A 112 -16.23 -10.64 11.08
C PHE A 112 -15.30 -9.44 11.14
N TRP A 113 -14.02 -9.61 10.78
CA TRP A 113 -13.06 -8.50 10.79
C TRP A 113 -13.36 -7.43 9.75
N TRP A 114 -13.97 -7.78 8.60
CA TRP A 114 -14.48 -6.78 7.66
C TRP A 114 -15.57 -5.89 8.28
N ILE A 115 -16.49 -6.47 9.06
CA ILE A 115 -17.50 -5.69 9.79
C ILE A 115 -16.80 -4.77 10.80
N VAL A 116 -15.85 -5.30 11.56
CA VAL A 116 -15.06 -4.51 12.54
C VAL A 116 -14.31 -3.36 11.88
N THR A 117 -13.62 -3.59 10.74
CA THR A 117 -12.92 -2.52 10.00
C THR A 117 -13.87 -1.42 9.55
N SER A 118 -15.09 -1.77 9.13
CA SER A 118 -16.08 -0.79 8.69
C SER A 118 -16.52 0.12 9.84
N ILE A 119 -16.64 -0.42 11.06
CA ILE A 119 -16.96 0.35 12.27
C ILE A 119 -15.77 1.21 12.73
N LEU A 120 -14.55 0.65 12.68
CA LEU A 120 -13.36 1.29 13.25
C LEU A 120 -12.61 2.22 12.29
N SER A 121 -12.84 2.12 10.97
CA SER A 121 -12.08 2.86 9.94
C SER A 121 -11.99 4.37 10.19
N ASP A 122 -13.06 4.98 10.68
CA ASP A 122 -13.14 6.42 10.95
C ASP A 122 -13.06 6.77 12.45
N HIS A 123 -12.70 5.81 13.31
CA HIS A 123 -12.77 6.00 14.76
C HIS A 123 -11.78 7.06 15.28
N PRO A 124 -12.22 8.02 16.12
CA PRO A 124 -11.40 9.12 16.54
C PRO A 124 -10.12 8.72 17.26
N SER A 125 -10.18 7.73 18.15
CA SER A 125 -9.04 7.34 18.98
C SER A 125 -7.95 6.52 18.27
N LEU A 126 -8.20 6.08 17.03
CA LEU A 126 -7.22 5.32 16.24
C LEU A 126 -6.35 6.22 15.36
N PHE A 127 -6.69 7.49 15.24
CA PHE A 127 -5.95 8.45 14.43
C PHE A 127 -5.15 9.40 15.34
N PRO A 128 -3.87 9.66 15.04
CA PRO A 128 -3.06 10.67 15.73
C PRO A 128 -3.73 12.06 15.77
N ILE A 129 -3.90 12.65 16.95
CA ILE A 129 -4.51 13.98 17.13
C ILE A 129 -3.80 15.05 16.28
N SER A 130 -2.46 15.09 16.28
CA SER A 130 -1.71 16.13 15.56
C SER A 130 -1.87 15.98 14.05
N LEU A 131 -1.78 14.75 13.53
CA LEU A 131 -2.05 14.46 12.12
C LEU A 131 -3.52 14.70 11.75
N ARG A 132 -4.47 14.46 12.66
CA ARG A 132 -5.90 14.74 12.42
C ARG A 132 -6.14 16.24 12.26
N ASN A 133 -5.42 17.06 13.02
CA ASN A 133 -5.56 18.51 13.00
C ASN A 133 -4.69 19.18 11.93
N SER A 134 -3.86 18.41 11.23
CA SER A 134 -3.07 18.86 10.08
C SER A 134 -3.98 19.36 8.96
N LYS A 135 -3.63 20.51 8.38
CA LYS A 135 -4.33 21.10 7.23
C LYS A 135 -3.74 20.64 5.91
N SER A 136 -2.46 20.25 5.91
CA SER A 136 -1.71 19.96 4.71
C SER A 136 -0.65 18.89 4.96
N THR A 137 -0.97 17.65 4.62
CA THR A 137 -0.09 16.49 4.83
C THR A 137 0.64 16.12 3.54
N LEU A 138 1.96 15.98 3.62
CA LEU A 138 2.79 15.46 2.54
C LEU A 138 3.12 13.98 2.79
N ILE A 139 2.79 13.13 1.83
CA ILE A 139 3.24 11.75 1.76
C ILE A 139 4.45 11.71 0.83
N ILE A 140 5.56 11.13 1.31
CA ILE A 140 6.81 11.02 0.55
C ILE A 140 7.12 9.53 0.36
N VAL A 141 7.18 9.11 -0.90
CA VAL A 141 7.49 7.73 -1.28
C VAL A 141 8.65 7.69 -2.29
N ALA A 142 9.22 6.51 -2.51
CA ALA A 142 10.40 6.38 -3.36
C ALA A 142 9.98 6.23 -4.83
N HIS A 143 9.01 5.37 -5.10
CA HIS A 143 8.66 4.91 -6.44
C HIS A 143 7.16 5.00 -6.72
N PRO A 144 6.75 5.04 -7.99
CA PRO A 144 5.35 4.88 -8.36
C PRO A 144 4.88 3.46 -7.99
N ASP A 145 3.74 3.35 -7.32
CA ASP A 145 3.11 2.15 -6.74
C ASP A 145 3.20 2.06 -5.20
N ASP A 146 4.24 2.64 -4.59
CA ASP A 146 4.41 2.68 -3.14
C ASP A 146 3.18 3.28 -2.43
N GLU A 147 2.57 4.29 -3.04
CA GLU A 147 1.46 5.05 -2.47
C GLU A 147 0.22 4.17 -2.24
N CYS A 148 0.00 3.19 -3.12
CA CYS A 148 -1.15 2.31 -3.05
C CYS A 148 -0.82 0.92 -2.50
N LEU A 149 0.41 0.42 -2.66
CA LEU A 149 0.85 -0.82 -2.04
C LEU A 149 1.05 -0.69 -0.52
N PHE A 150 1.59 0.44 -0.07
CA PHE A 150 1.99 0.60 1.34
C PHE A 150 1.13 1.64 2.08
N PHE A 151 0.83 2.77 1.44
CA PHE A 151 0.23 3.93 2.11
C PHE A 151 -1.27 4.11 1.88
N GLY A 152 -1.94 3.21 1.15
CA GLY A 152 -3.37 3.31 0.81
C GLY A 152 -4.25 3.67 2.01
N PRO A 153 -4.25 2.87 3.11
CA PRO A 153 -5.00 3.20 4.31
C PRO A 153 -4.65 4.55 4.92
N THR A 154 -3.38 4.95 4.89
CA THR A 154 -2.94 6.24 5.43
C THR A 154 -3.46 7.40 4.59
N ILE A 155 -3.26 7.35 3.27
CA ILE A 155 -3.69 8.39 2.34
C ILE A 155 -5.20 8.59 2.40
N ILE A 156 -5.97 7.51 2.30
CA ILE A 156 -7.44 7.60 2.30
C ILE A 156 -7.94 8.13 3.65
N SER A 157 -7.38 7.66 4.77
CA SER A 157 -7.76 8.11 6.11
C SER A 157 -7.53 9.61 6.31
N ILE A 158 -6.43 10.14 5.77
CA ILE A 158 -6.10 11.58 5.79
C ILE A 158 -7.09 12.36 4.92
N LEU A 159 -7.31 11.92 3.68
CA LEU A 159 -8.13 12.65 2.69
C LEU A 159 -9.62 12.63 2.98
N LYS A 160 -10.12 11.65 3.74
CA LYS A 160 -11.50 11.62 4.22
C LYS A 160 -11.86 12.81 5.12
N LYS A 161 -10.87 13.51 5.67
CA LYS A 161 -11.10 14.64 6.58
C LYS A 161 -11.26 15.93 5.77
N THR A 162 -12.43 16.57 5.91
CA THR A 162 -12.87 17.72 5.09
C THR A 162 -11.96 18.96 5.14
N LYS A 163 -11.05 19.05 6.11
CA LYS A 163 -10.16 20.20 6.31
C LYS A 163 -8.69 19.92 5.95
N THR A 164 -8.38 18.70 5.49
CA THR A 164 -7.00 18.27 5.26
C THR A 164 -6.75 18.08 3.77
N HIS A 165 -5.67 18.67 3.27
CA HIS A 165 -5.20 18.46 1.91
C HIS A 165 -4.04 17.47 1.92
N GLY A 166 -4.18 16.36 1.20
CA GLY A 166 -3.07 15.47 0.92
C GLY A 166 -2.20 16.00 -0.22
N ALA A 167 -0.92 15.68 -0.17
CA ALA A 167 0.02 15.79 -1.27
C ALA A 167 0.88 14.53 -1.34
N LEU A 168 1.30 14.15 -2.54
CA LEU A 168 2.22 13.04 -2.79
C LEU A 168 3.46 13.57 -3.51
N LEU A 169 4.63 13.23 -2.97
CA LEU A 169 5.91 13.43 -3.63
C LEU A 169 6.58 12.07 -3.81
N VAL A 170 6.82 11.69 -5.07
CA VAL A 170 7.54 10.48 -5.44
C VAL A 170 8.93 10.88 -5.92
N LEU A 171 9.97 10.32 -5.29
CA LEU A 171 11.35 10.79 -5.48
C LEU A 171 12.04 10.25 -6.73
N SER A 172 11.49 9.20 -7.36
CA SER A 172 11.97 8.64 -8.62
C SER A 172 10.79 8.24 -9.49
N SER A 173 10.94 8.29 -10.81
CA SER A 173 9.94 7.79 -11.76
C SER A 173 9.88 6.27 -11.86
N GLY A 174 10.72 5.54 -11.10
CA GLY A 174 10.78 4.08 -11.18
C GLY A 174 11.37 3.59 -12.51
N ASN A 175 12.32 4.33 -13.08
CA ASN A 175 12.83 4.08 -14.43
C ASN A 175 13.87 2.95 -14.54
N HIS A 176 14.03 2.10 -13.51
CA HIS A 176 15.02 1.02 -13.52
C HIS A 176 14.91 0.11 -14.76
N TYR A 177 13.69 -0.13 -15.22
CA TYR A 177 13.40 -0.96 -16.41
C TYR A 177 13.08 -0.14 -17.68
N GLY A 178 13.36 1.18 -17.69
CA GLY A 178 13.08 2.05 -18.85
C GLY A 178 11.61 2.46 -19.02
N LEU A 179 10.77 2.25 -17.99
CA LEU A 179 9.32 2.49 -18.02
C LEU A 179 8.89 3.76 -17.27
N GLY A 180 9.83 4.64 -16.89
CA GLY A 180 9.58 5.77 -15.99
C GLY A 180 8.51 6.75 -16.49
N GLU A 181 8.46 7.00 -17.80
CA GLU A 181 7.47 7.92 -18.37
C GLU A 181 6.04 7.33 -18.35
N ILE A 182 5.91 6.03 -18.60
CA ILE A 182 4.63 5.32 -18.45
C ILE A 182 4.20 5.37 -16.98
N ARG A 183 5.11 5.03 -16.06
CA ARG A 183 4.84 5.00 -14.62
C ARG A 183 4.47 6.37 -14.04
N ARG A 184 4.97 7.46 -14.62
CA ARG A 184 4.57 8.83 -14.27
C ARG A 184 3.08 9.07 -14.57
N ILE A 185 2.61 8.66 -15.74
CA ILE A 185 1.20 8.78 -16.14
C ILE A 185 0.33 7.89 -15.25
N GLU A 186 0.75 6.66 -15.01
CA GLU A 186 0.07 5.70 -14.14
C GLU A 186 -0.10 6.22 -12.72
N LEU A 187 0.96 6.83 -12.15
CA LEU A 187 0.89 7.45 -10.84
C LEU A 187 -0.12 8.59 -10.79
N LYS A 188 -0.13 9.49 -11.79
CA LYS A 188 -1.10 10.60 -11.80
C LYS A 188 -2.54 10.09 -11.79
N ALA A 189 -2.81 9.01 -12.51
CA ALA A 189 -4.10 8.32 -12.45
C ALA A 189 -4.37 7.67 -11.08
N SER A 190 -3.35 7.06 -10.45
CA SER A 190 -3.45 6.52 -9.07
C SER A 190 -3.74 7.60 -8.04
N CYS A 191 -3.04 8.74 -8.08
CA CYS A 191 -3.29 9.92 -7.25
C CYS A 191 -4.74 10.40 -7.37
N THR A 192 -5.25 10.48 -8.59
CA THR A 192 -6.64 10.87 -8.86
C THR A 192 -7.62 9.89 -8.22
N GLU A 193 -7.39 8.58 -8.37
CA GLU A 193 -8.20 7.54 -7.75
C GLU A 193 -8.18 7.63 -6.23
N LEU A 194 -7.02 7.88 -5.61
CA LEU A 194 -6.89 8.07 -4.16
C LEU A 194 -7.56 9.35 -3.65
N GLY A 195 -7.79 10.33 -4.53
CA GLY A 195 -8.36 11.64 -4.21
C GLY A 195 -7.32 12.72 -3.93
N ILE A 196 -6.08 12.51 -4.35
CA ILE A 196 -5.02 13.53 -4.32
C ILE A 196 -5.16 14.38 -5.58
N ARG A 197 -5.21 15.70 -5.40
CA ARG A 197 -5.29 16.65 -6.52
C ARG A 197 -4.01 16.59 -7.36
N GLU A 198 -4.16 16.70 -8.67
CA GLU A 198 -3.06 16.53 -9.62
C GLU A 198 -1.91 17.51 -9.37
N GLU A 199 -2.24 18.76 -9.00
CA GLU A 199 -1.27 19.82 -8.67
C GLU A 199 -0.50 19.59 -7.35
N ARG A 200 -0.89 18.55 -6.60
CA ARG A 200 -0.26 18.12 -5.34
C ARG A 200 0.24 16.68 -5.41
N CYS A 201 0.45 16.14 -6.60
CA CYS A 201 1.02 14.81 -6.82
C CYS A 201 2.18 14.94 -7.81
N ASP A 202 3.44 14.99 -7.35
CA ASP A 202 4.60 15.19 -8.23
C ASP A 202 5.55 13.99 -8.21
N VAL A 203 6.16 13.71 -9.38
CA VAL A 203 7.18 12.66 -9.58
C VAL A 203 8.47 13.33 -10.01
N MET A 204 9.52 13.05 -9.25
CA MET A 204 10.85 13.59 -9.53
C MET A 204 11.59 12.73 -10.55
N ASP A 205 12.51 13.37 -11.26
CA ASP A 205 13.46 12.71 -12.16
C ASP A 205 14.83 13.35 -11.96
N ILE A 206 15.51 12.90 -10.90
CA ILE A 206 16.79 13.47 -10.48
C ILE A 206 17.86 12.42 -10.74
N SER A 207 18.93 12.78 -11.44
CA SER A 207 19.98 11.85 -11.86
C SER A 207 20.67 11.11 -10.70
N SER A 208 20.77 11.73 -9.53
CA SER A 208 21.35 11.11 -8.33
C SER A 208 20.36 10.30 -7.49
N VAL A 209 19.06 10.33 -7.82
CA VAL A 209 17.95 9.69 -7.09
C VAL A 209 17.16 8.80 -8.06
N GLN A 210 17.87 8.05 -8.90
CA GLN A 210 17.25 7.12 -9.85
C GLN A 210 16.90 5.80 -9.18
N ASP A 211 15.85 5.15 -9.67
CA ASP A 211 15.44 3.85 -9.15
C ASP A 211 16.54 2.81 -9.38
N ASP A 212 17.08 2.32 -8.26
CA ASP A 212 18.14 1.34 -8.21
C ASP A 212 17.99 0.53 -6.90
N PRO A 213 17.84 -0.81 -6.96
CA PRO A 213 17.62 -1.63 -5.78
C PRO A 213 18.88 -1.82 -4.91
N VAL A 214 20.06 -1.43 -5.40
CA VAL A 214 21.35 -1.61 -4.71
C VAL A 214 22.03 -0.30 -4.33
N LYS A 215 21.65 0.84 -4.90
CA LYS A 215 22.31 2.12 -4.66
C LYS A 215 21.61 2.95 -3.59
N TRP A 216 22.37 3.41 -2.59
CA TRP A 216 21.88 4.37 -1.59
C TRP A 216 21.73 5.77 -2.19
N TRP A 217 20.58 6.42 -1.97
CA TRP A 217 20.35 7.79 -2.43
C TRP A 217 20.96 8.85 -1.49
N PRO A 218 21.55 9.94 -2.03
CA PRO A 218 22.15 10.99 -1.22
C PRO A 218 21.10 11.78 -0.43
N THR A 219 21.24 11.79 0.90
CA THR A 219 20.25 12.38 1.82
C THR A 219 20.12 13.88 1.61
N GLU A 220 21.21 14.60 1.35
CA GLU A 220 21.22 16.05 1.14
C GLU A 220 20.38 16.45 -0.08
N THR A 221 20.42 15.63 -1.14
CA THR A 221 19.63 15.88 -2.36
C THR A 221 18.15 15.72 -2.06
N ILE A 222 17.77 14.63 -1.39
CA ILE A 222 16.39 14.39 -0.99
C ILE A 222 15.90 15.51 -0.06
N SER A 223 16.69 15.86 0.97
CA SER A 223 16.32 16.91 1.93
C SER A 223 16.09 18.27 1.26
N LYS A 224 16.92 18.63 0.26
CA LYS A 224 16.73 19.87 -0.50
C LYS A 224 15.41 19.87 -1.26
N VAL A 225 15.13 18.80 -2.01
CA VAL A 225 13.89 18.66 -2.79
C VAL A 225 12.67 18.68 -1.88
N VAL A 226 12.68 17.87 -0.82
CA VAL A 226 11.57 17.81 0.13
C VAL A 226 11.32 19.19 0.73
N LYS A 227 12.36 19.92 1.13
CA LYS A 227 12.23 21.28 1.70
C LYS A 227 11.52 22.24 0.75
N ASP A 228 11.86 22.24 -0.54
CA ASP A 228 11.20 23.09 -1.54
C ASP A 228 9.69 22.79 -1.60
N TYR A 229 9.31 21.52 -1.47
CA TYR A 229 7.92 21.08 -1.46
C TYR A 229 7.18 21.37 -0.14
N LEU A 230 7.88 21.36 1.01
CA LEU A 230 7.30 21.78 2.28
C LEU A 230 6.79 23.22 2.21
N ASP A 231 7.58 24.10 1.61
CA ASP A 231 7.23 25.51 1.42
C ASP A 231 6.16 25.68 0.32
N LYS A 232 6.39 25.09 -0.87
CA LYS A 232 5.47 25.15 -2.03
C LYS A 232 4.04 24.76 -1.68
N TRP A 233 3.88 23.68 -0.91
CA TRP A 233 2.56 23.12 -0.59
C TRP A 233 2.07 23.47 0.81
N MET A 234 2.78 24.33 1.53
CA MET A 234 2.47 24.79 2.89
C MET A 234 2.26 23.64 3.88
N ILE A 235 3.12 22.62 3.80
CA ILE A 235 3.01 21.39 4.59
C ILE A 235 3.11 21.68 6.08
N ASP A 236 2.32 20.97 6.89
CA ASP A 236 2.35 20.99 8.35
C ASP A 236 2.43 19.57 8.96
N SER A 237 2.35 18.51 8.15
CA SER A 237 2.67 17.15 8.56
C SER A 237 3.26 16.34 7.40
N ILE A 238 4.20 15.45 7.72
CA ILE A 238 4.90 14.59 6.76
C ILE A 238 4.65 13.13 7.14
N VAL A 239 4.40 12.28 6.16
CA VAL A 239 4.31 10.82 6.30
C VAL A 239 5.29 10.17 5.33
N THR A 240 6.12 9.26 5.81
CA THR A 240 7.04 8.48 4.95
C THR A 240 7.34 7.11 5.55
N PHE A 241 8.33 6.40 5.00
CA PHE A 241 8.78 5.10 5.50
C PHE A 241 9.48 5.21 6.86
N ASP A 242 9.39 4.15 7.66
CA ASP A 242 10.33 3.94 8.75
C ASP A 242 11.72 3.49 8.25
N ASP A 243 12.62 3.25 9.18
CA ASP A 243 14.03 2.96 8.92
C ASP A 243 14.30 1.58 8.29
N GLN A 244 13.29 0.71 8.28
CA GLN A 244 13.33 -0.59 7.63
C GLN A 244 12.78 -0.54 6.20
N GLY A 245 12.06 0.51 5.81
CA GLY A 245 11.62 0.69 4.42
C GLY A 245 10.67 -0.41 3.93
N ILE A 246 9.78 -0.89 4.82
CA ILE A 246 8.78 -1.96 4.61
C ILE A 246 9.40 -3.34 4.37
N SER A 247 10.15 -3.51 3.29
CA SER A 247 10.78 -4.75 2.86
C SER A 247 12.31 -4.73 2.99
N GLY A 248 12.90 -3.62 3.43
CA GLY A 248 14.34 -3.43 3.44
C GLY A 248 14.87 -2.70 2.20
N HIS A 249 14.00 -2.26 1.28
CA HIS A 249 14.40 -1.60 0.03
C HIS A 249 15.30 -0.39 0.33
N ILE A 250 16.45 -0.32 -0.35
CA ILE A 250 17.49 0.67 -0.05
C ILE A 250 17.01 2.11 -0.25
N ASN A 251 16.28 2.38 -1.35
CA ASN A 251 15.69 3.68 -1.62
C ASN A 251 14.69 4.12 -0.55
N HIS A 252 13.80 3.23 -0.08
CA HIS A 252 12.84 3.55 0.99
C HIS A 252 13.55 3.95 2.28
N ARG A 253 14.63 3.23 2.61
CA ARG A 253 15.47 3.53 3.78
C ARG A 253 16.19 4.87 3.61
N ALA A 254 16.66 5.20 2.41
CA ALA A 254 17.28 6.49 2.11
C ALA A 254 16.28 7.65 2.23
N VAL A 255 15.04 7.47 1.76
CA VAL A 255 13.94 8.43 1.99
C VAL A 255 13.73 8.65 3.48
N SER A 256 13.58 7.56 4.25
CA SER A 256 13.38 7.62 5.70
C SER A 256 14.49 8.39 6.41
N ALA A 257 15.75 8.10 6.08
CA ALA A 257 16.92 8.77 6.66
C ALA A 257 16.94 10.28 6.35
N ALA A 258 16.76 10.64 5.07
CA ALA A 258 16.81 12.04 4.63
C ALA A 258 15.68 12.90 5.20
N VAL A 259 14.45 12.36 5.22
CA VAL A 259 13.27 13.07 5.73
C VAL A 259 13.36 13.22 7.25
N THR A 260 13.84 12.20 7.96
CA THR A 260 14.04 12.28 9.42
C THR A 260 15.10 13.32 9.77
N GLN A 261 16.26 13.29 9.10
CA GLN A 261 17.32 14.28 9.30
C GLN A 261 16.83 15.71 9.04
N LEU A 262 16.07 15.90 7.95
CA LEU A 262 15.46 17.19 7.62
C LEU A 262 14.53 17.66 8.75
N SER A 263 13.57 16.83 9.17
CA SER A 263 12.61 17.16 10.22
C SER A 263 13.28 17.52 11.55
N LEU A 264 14.34 16.81 11.92
CA LEU A 264 15.12 17.11 13.12
C LEU A 264 15.88 18.44 12.99
N SER A 265 16.50 18.71 11.84
CA SER A 265 17.19 19.97 11.59
C SER A 265 16.24 21.18 11.64
N LEU A 266 15.01 21.03 11.13
CA LEU A 266 13.97 22.06 11.15
C LEU A 266 13.45 22.36 12.56
N ASN A 267 13.42 21.36 13.44
CA ASN A 267 13.05 21.52 14.85
C ASN A 267 14.20 22.12 15.67
N ALA A 268 15.44 21.63 15.49
CA ALA A 268 16.61 22.13 16.18
C ALA A 268 16.89 23.62 15.88
N THR A 269 16.84 24.01 14.60
CA THR A 269 17.04 25.41 14.18
C THR A 269 16.01 26.35 14.84
N ARG A 270 14.77 25.88 15.02
CA ARG A 270 13.70 26.68 15.65
C ARG A 270 13.89 26.85 17.16
N SER A 271 14.34 25.81 17.86
CA SER A 271 14.65 25.87 19.31
C SER A 271 15.70 26.95 19.62
N ILE A 272 16.68 27.11 18.74
CA ILE A 272 17.76 28.11 18.86
C ILE A 272 17.25 29.54 18.58
N THR A 273 16.28 29.72 17.67
CA THR A 273 15.76 31.05 17.28
C THR A 273 14.61 31.58 18.16
N THR A 274 14.52 31.15 19.41
CA THR A 274 13.40 31.45 20.33
C THR A 274 13.31 32.92 20.73
N SER A 275 12.56 33.73 19.97
CA SER A 275 11.82 34.90 20.50
C SER A 275 10.71 35.47 19.61
N SER A 276 10.41 34.90 18.43
CA SER A 276 9.36 35.43 17.55
C SER A 276 8.10 34.56 17.59
N LYS A 277 7.03 35.09 18.23
CA LYS A 277 5.68 34.50 18.32
C LYS A 277 4.98 34.23 16.96
N HIS A 278 5.61 34.58 15.84
CA HIS A 278 5.03 34.54 14.50
C HIS A 278 5.56 33.43 13.58
N LEU A 279 6.50 32.58 14.03
CA LEU A 279 7.05 31.54 13.17
C LEU A 279 6.14 30.30 13.11
N LYS A 280 5.73 29.88 11.90
CA LYS A 280 4.95 28.65 11.67
C LYS A 280 5.68 27.45 12.32
N PRO A 281 4.97 26.56 13.05
CA PRO A 281 5.60 25.37 13.64
C PRO A 281 6.22 24.46 12.57
N ALA A 282 7.27 23.71 12.93
CA ALA A 282 7.84 22.72 12.04
C ALA A 282 6.81 21.61 11.75
N PRO A 283 6.81 21.02 10.55
CA PRO A 283 5.92 19.91 10.25
C PRO A 283 6.18 18.71 11.17
N SER A 284 5.10 18.11 11.69
CA SER A 284 5.21 16.84 12.43
C SER A 284 5.58 15.71 11.47
N LEU A 285 6.47 14.81 11.88
CA LEU A 285 6.89 13.67 11.07
C LEU A 285 6.26 12.38 11.58
N TYR A 286 5.62 11.64 10.69
CA TYR A 286 5.11 10.29 10.94
C TYR A 286 5.78 9.27 10.01
N THR A 287 6.01 8.07 10.51
CA THR A 287 6.56 6.97 9.73
C THR A 287 5.64 5.76 9.72
N LEU A 288 5.49 5.14 8.56
CA LEU A 288 4.78 3.88 8.38
C LEU A 288 5.62 2.72 8.92
N LYS A 289 5.06 1.98 9.88
CA LYS A 289 5.75 0.89 10.57
C LYS A 289 5.94 -0.33 9.66
N SER A 290 7.19 -0.76 9.54
CA SER A 290 7.60 -2.04 8.98
C SER A 290 7.29 -3.17 9.95
N VAL A 291 6.80 -4.28 9.40
CA VAL A 291 6.56 -5.51 10.15
C VAL A 291 7.28 -6.68 9.50
N PHE A 292 7.61 -7.70 10.31
CA PHE A 292 8.19 -8.93 9.79
C PHE A 292 7.23 -9.65 8.84
N VAL A 293 7.81 -10.53 8.00
CA VAL A 293 7.15 -11.13 6.83
C VAL A 293 5.81 -11.81 7.15
N LEU A 294 5.71 -12.56 8.26
CA LEU A 294 4.44 -13.23 8.59
C LEU A 294 3.33 -12.20 8.83
N ARG A 295 3.57 -11.19 9.68
CA ARG A 295 2.58 -10.12 9.92
C ARG A 295 2.30 -9.31 8.66
N LYS A 296 3.29 -9.14 7.79
CA LYS A 296 3.12 -8.46 6.50
C LYS A 296 2.07 -9.18 5.66
N TYR A 297 2.14 -10.50 5.54
CA TYR A 297 1.27 -11.31 4.68
C TYR A 297 0.12 -12.02 5.42
N SER A 298 -0.17 -11.61 6.67
CA SER A 298 -1.32 -12.11 7.44
C SER A 298 -2.64 -11.38 7.13
N GLY A 299 -2.62 -10.34 6.29
CA GLY A 299 -3.83 -9.59 5.89
C GLY A 299 -4.66 -9.13 7.08
N LEU A 300 -5.97 -9.37 7.03
CA LEU A 300 -6.90 -9.07 8.13
C LEU A 300 -6.65 -9.87 9.41
N TYR A 301 -5.98 -11.01 9.36
CA TYR A 301 -5.68 -11.79 10.56
C TYR A 301 -4.71 -11.08 11.51
N ASP A 302 -3.89 -10.13 11.00
CA ASP A 302 -3.01 -9.32 11.83
C ASP A 302 -3.73 -8.17 12.57
N LEU A 303 -4.95 -7.82 12.15
CA LEU A 303 -5.70 -6.70 12.70
C LEU A 303 -5.97 -6.83 14.21
N PRO A 304 -6.48 -7.96 14.76
CA PRO A 304 -6.69 -8.12 16.20
C PRO A 304 -5.43 -7.85 17.03
N PHE A 305 -4.28 -8.38 16.60
CA PHE A 305 -3.00 -8.20 17.31
C PHE A 305 -2.49 -6.77 17.25
N SER A 306 -2.78 -6.07 16.15
CA SER A 306 -2.47 -4.64 16.03
C SER A 306 -3.41 -3.79 16.89
N LEU A 307 -4.71 -4.09 16.84
CA LEU A 307 -5.75 -3.38 17.59
C LEU A 307 -5.57 -3.50 19.10
N LEU A 308 -5.03 -4.61 19.60
CA LEU A 308 -4.72 -4.82 21.01
C LEU A 308 -3.88 -3.67 21.61
N ARG A 309 -2.95 -3.11 20.82
CA ARG A 309 -2.11 -1.97 21.25
C ARG A 309 -2.87 -0.65 21.36
N PHE A 310 -4.05 -0.55 20.75
CA PHE A 310 -4.89 0.64 20.70
C PHE A 310 -6.15 0.53 21.57
N LEU A 311 -6.39 -0.62 22.23
CA LEU A 311 -7.51 -0.76 23.17
C LEU A 311 -7.52 0.31 24.26
N PRO A 312 -6.38 0.70 24.87
CA PRO A 312 -6.38 1.79 25.85
C PRO A 312 -6.94 3.09 25.26
N ASN A 313 -6.59 3.44 24.01
CA ASN A 313 -7.09 4.64 23.35
C ASN A 313 -8.59 4.55 23.04
N LEU A 314 -9.09 3.35 22.74
CA LEU A 314 -10.51 3.12 22.50
C LEU A 314 -11.35 3.23 23.78
N ILE A 315 -10.83 2.76 24.91
CA ILE A 315 -11.54 2.74 26.20
C ILE A 315 -11.45 4.11 26.90
N PHE A 316 -10.26 4.69 26.96
CA PHE A 316 -9.99 5.90 27.74
C PHE A 316 -9.97 7.18 26.91
N GLY A 317 -10.20 7.08 25.60
CA GLY A 317 -10.04 8.17 24.65
C GLY A 317 -8.59 8.35 24.19
N PRO A 318 -8.34 9.20 23.19
CA PRO A 318 -7.00 9.41 22.67
C PRO A 318 -6.12 10.06 23.77
N ASN A 319 -5.11 9.33 24.24
CA ASN A 319 -4.17 9.85 25.22
C ASN A 319 -3.49 11.11 24.66
N SER A 320 -3.51 12.21 25.44
CA SER A 320 -2.68 13.38 25.19
C SER A 320 -1.23 12.98 25.44
N GLN A 321 -0.54 12.71 24.35
CA GLN A 321 0.79 12.12 24.36
C GLN A 321 1.85 13.21 24.58
N ILE A 322 2.67 13.02 25.61
CA ILE A 322 3.79 13.90 25.94
C ILE A 322 4.85 13.71 24.86
N THR A 323 5.18 14.78 24.15
CA THR A 323 6.36 14.84 23.28
C THR A 323 7.52 15.24 24.19
N LEU A 324 8.47 14.34 24.44
CA LEU A 324 9.71 14.70 25.11
C LEU A 324 10.66 15.38 24.13
N ASP A 325 11.36 16.41 24.59
CA ASP A 325 12.32 17.16 23.78
C ASP A 325 13.39 16.24 23.19
N LEU A 326 13.75 16.53 21.94
CA LEU A 326 14.74 15.78 21.17
C LEU A 326 16.09 15.74 21.91
N VAL A 327 16.60 14.54 22.18
CA VAL A 327 17.98 14.35 22.63
C VAL A 327 18.94 14.72 21.48
N PRO A 328 19.93 15.62 21.69
CA PRO A 328 20.88 15.98 20.64
C PRO A 328 21.75 14.78 20.25
N GLY A 329 21.71 14.38 18.98
CA GLY A 329 22.58 13.32 18.45
C GLY A 329 21.89 12.34 17.49
N TYR A 330 21.26 12.84 16.43
CA TYR A 330 20.74 11.98 15.36
C TYR A 330 21.82 11.71 14.32
N ASP A 331 22.24 10.45 14.22
CA ASP A 331 23.09 9.94 13.16
C ASP A 331 22.19 9.25 12.11
N SER A 332 22.04 9.86 10.93
CA SER A 332 21.23 9.31 9.84
C SER A 332 21.78 7.95 9.41
N LYS A 333 20.90 6.98 9.16
CA LYS A 333 21.31 5.65 8.66
C LYS A 333 22.08 5.85 7.34
N THR A 334 23.34 5.47 7.31
CA THR A 334 24.10 5.31 6.07
C THR A 334 23.93 3.88 5.57
N GLU A 335 24.42 3.59 4.36
CA GLU A 335 24.44 2.25 3.78
C GLU A 335 25.02 1.19 4.75
N LEU A 336 26.01 1.58 5.57
CA LEU A 336 26.85 0.70 6.38
C LEU A 336 26.39 0.48 7.84
N ASN A 337 25.52 1.34 8.41
CA ASN A 337 25.25 1.34 9.86
C ASN A 337 23.79 1.01 10.22
N SER A 338 23.49 -0.26 10.51
CA SER A 338 22.12 -0.71 10.82
C SER A 338 21.77 -0.78 12.31
N ILE A 339 22.64 -1.32 13.17
CA ILE A 339 22.26 -1.68 14.56
C ILE A 339 22.44 -0.53 15.55
N ASP A 340 23.58 0.16 15.55
CA ASP A 340 23.85 1.24 16.52
C ASP A 340 23.07 2.52 16.21
N SER A 341 22.76 2.76 14.94
CA SER A 341 21.84 3.82 14.53
C SER A 341 20.40 3.52 14.97
N GLU A 342 19.99 2.25 14.99
CA GLU A 342 18.66 1.83 15.45
C GLU A 342 18.49 1.96 16.97
N LYS A 343 19.52 1.58 17.74
CA LYS A 343 19.54 1.78 19.21
C LYS A 343 19.45 3.26 19.59
N ARG A 344 20.25 4.12 18.95
CA ARG A 344 20.21 5.59 19.18
C ARG A 344 18.89 6.22 18.75
N ARG A 345 18.24 5.70 17.70
CA ARG A 345 16.90 6.17 17.30
C ARG A 345 15.82 5.79 18.31
N LYS A 346 15.78 4.55 18.82
CA LYS A 346 14.80 4.16 19.86
C LYS A 346 14.90 5.03 21.12
N SER A 347 16.08 5.56 21.44
CA SER A 347 16.25 6.52 22.56
C SER A 347 15.80 7.95 22.23
N ILE A 348 15.77 8.35 20.96
CA ILE A 348 15.26 9.67 20.52
C ILE A 348 13.74 9.61 20.32
N THR A 349 13.24 8.49 19.82
CA THR A 349 11.83 8.24 19.52
C THR A 349 11.12 7.71 20.76
N LEU A 350 11.02 8.50 21.84
CA LEU A 350 9.96 8.29 22.82
C LEU A 350 8.63 8.79 22.19
N SER A 351 8.24 8.15 21.09
CA SER A 351 7.05 8.44 20.31
C SER A 351 5.83 8.19 21.17
N THR A 352 5.26 9.30 21.62
CA THR A 352 3.93 9.40 22.15
C THR A 352 2.88 8.77 21.23
N GLU A 353 2.91 9.24 19.98
CA GLU A 353 1.75 9.35 19.12
C GLU A 353 1.73 8.33 17.99
N ASN A 354 0.88 7.32 18.18
CA ASN A 354 0.70 6.21 17.28
C ASN A 354 -0.70 6.22 16.68
N GLY A 355 -0.79 5.76 15.42
CA GLY A 355 -2.03 5.64 14.68
C GLY A 355 -2.24 4.23 14.14
N LEU A 356 -3.49 3.80 14.08
CA LEU A 356 -3.96 2.60 13.40
C LEU A 356 -4.99 3.03 12.35
N LEU A 357 -4.53 3.26 11.13
CA LEU A 357 -5.36 3.76 10.03
C LEU A 357 -5.91 2.56 9.26
N ILE A 358 -7.22 2.36 9.29
CA ILE A 358 -7.89 1.15 8.81
C ILE A 358 -8.73 1.51 7.60
N ASN A 359 -8.57 0.76 6.51
CA ASN A 359 -9.47 0.83 5.37
C ASN A 359 -10.81 0.18 5.71
N SER A 360 -11.91 0.87 5.42
CA SER A 360 -13.21 0.19 5.27
C SER A 360 -13.18 -0.71 4.03
N LEU A 361 -14.23 -1.52 3.83
CA LEU A 361 -14.36 -2.35 2.63
C LEU A 361 -14.25 -1.51 1.34
N TRP A 362 -14.89 -0.34 1.31
CA TRP A 362 -14.84 0.56 0.16
C TRP A 362 -13.46 1.18 -0.04
N ASP A 363 -12.78 1.57 1.04
CA ASP A 363 -11.44 2.15 0.96
C ASP A 363 -10.39 1.13 0.51
N TYR A 364 -10.57 -0.14 0.87
CA TYR A 364 -9.75 -1.23 0.37
C TYR A 364 -9.90 -1.38 -1.14
N PHE A 365 -11.13 -1.39 -1.66
CA PHE A 365 -11.35 -1.42 -3.11
C PHE A 365 -10.83 -0.18 -3.81
N LYS A 366 -10.96 1.01 -3.20
CA LYS A 366 -10.35 2.25 -3.71
C LYS A 366 -8.83 2.15 -3.78
N THR A 367 -8.18 1.63 -2.74
CA THR A 367 -6.73 1.37 -2.73
C THR A 367 -6.34 0.41 -3.85
N ARG A 368 -7.09 -0.68 -4.04
CA ARG A 368 -6.83 -1.63 -5.14
C ARG A 368 -7.05 -1.00 -6.50
N ASN A 369 -8.10 -0.23 -6.69
CA ASN A 369 -8.38 0.49 -7.93
C ASN A 369 -7.26 1.48 -8.27
N SER A 370 -6.63 2.09 -7.27
CA SER A 370 -5.47 2.97 -7.49
C SER A 370 -4.26 2.17 -7.99
N PHE A 371 -4.01 0.97 -7.43
CA PHE A 371 -2.99 0.06 -7.95
C PHE A 371 -3.31 -0.44 -9.37
N TRP A 372 -4.59 -0.64 -9.71
CA TRP A 372 -5.01 -0.97 -11.08
C TRP A 372 -4.68 0.11 -12.12
N LYS A 373 -4.32 1.33 -11.69
CA LYS A 373 -3.79 2.36 -12.60
C LYS A 373 -2.34 2.11 -12.99
N HIS A 374 -1.58 1.34 -12.21
CA HIS A 374 -0.20 0.91 -12.48
C HIS A 374 -0.17 -0.36 -13.33
N ARG A 375 -0.68 -0.28 -14.57
CA ARG A 375 -0.76 -1.44 -15.47
C ARG A 375 0.61 -2.05 -15.77
N SER A 376 1.63 -1.21 -15.94
CA SER A 376 3.02 -1.64 -16.18
C SER A 376 3.64 -2.42 -15.02
N GLN A 377 3.02 -2.38 -13.84
CA GLN A 377 3.50 -3.01 -12.62
C GLN A 377 2.59 -4.14 -12.12
N MET A 378 1.50 -4.42 -12.84
CA MET A 378 0.52 -5.45 -12.47
C MET A 378 1.02 -6.84 -12.88
N VAL A 379 1.86 -7.44 -12.05
CA VAL A 379 2.34 -8.82 -12.17
C VAL A 379 1.66 -9.76 -11.16
N TRP A 380 1.77 -11.07 -11.36
CA TRP A 380 0.97 -12.07 -10.60
C TRP A 380 1.12 -11.96 -9.07
N ASP A 381 2.33 -11.70 -8.57
CA ASP A 381 2.62 -11.58 -7.14
C ASP A 381 1.98 -10.32 -6.53
N ARG A 382 1.65 -9.32 -7.33
CA ARG A 382 0.92 -8.12 -6.87
C ARG A 382 -0.53 -8.43 -6.57
N HIS A 383 -1.15 -9.37 -7.26
CA HIS A 383 -2.49 -9.86 -6.88
C HIS A 383 -2.45 -10.55 -5.51
N LEU A 384 -1.41 -11.36 -5.27
CA LEU A 384 -1.22 -12.01 -3.97
C LEU A 384 -0.96 -10.96 -2.88
N TYR A 385 -0.11 -9.97 -3.16
CA TYR A 385 0.16 -8.86 -2.24
C TYR A 385 -1.13 -8.11 -1.89
N MET A 386 -1.97 -7.78 -2.89
CA MET A 386 -3.22 -7.06 -2.67
C MET A 386 -4.21 -7.79 -1.74
N ILE A 387 -4.12 -9.12 -1.65
CA ILE A 387 -4.99 -9.96 -0.82
C ILE A 387 -4.35 -10.27 0.53
N LEU A 388 -3.04 -10.54 0.56
CA LEU A 388 -2.38 -11.01 1.77
C LEU A 388 -1.71 -9.89 2.57
N SER A 389 -1.35 -8.77 1.95
CA SER A 389 -0.64 -7.72 2.65
C SER A 389 -1.54 -6.99 3.63
N ARG A 390 -1.15 -6.94 4.90
CA ARG A 390 -1.83 -6.11 5.91
C ARG A 390 -1.84 -4.63 5.51
N TYR A 391 -0.89 -4.16 4.72
CA TYR A 391 -0.80 -2.75 4.29
C TYR A 391 -1.95 -2.33 3.37
N MET A 392 -2.65 -3.28 2.75
CA MET A 392 -3.87 -3.01 1.99
C MET A 392 -5.09 -2.77 2.89
N TYR A 393 -5.07 -3.34 4.09
CA TYR A 393 -6.17 -3.30 5.04
C TYR A 393 -5.99 -2.22 6.10
N PHE A 394 -4.78 -2.07 6.62
CA PHE A 394 -4.50 -1.08 7.66
C PHE A 394 -3.01 -0.77 7.79
N ASN A 395 -2.74 0.47 8.19
CA ASN A 395 -1.41 0.99 8.45
C ASN A 395 -1.24 1.28 9.94
N THR A 396 -0.04 1.02 10.46
CA THR A 396 0.37 1.51 11.77
C THR A 396 1.40 2.61 11.55
N ILE A 397 1.12 3.81 12.04
CA ILE A 397 2.01 4.97 11.91
C ILE A 397 2.46 5.45 13.28
N GLU A 398 3.66 5.99 13.36
CA GLU A 398 4.27 6.47 14.61
C GLU A 398 4.87 7.85 14.40
N ARG A 399 4.69 8.77 15.34
CA ARG A 399 5.26 10.12 15.28
C ARG A 399 6.74 10.09 15.68
N VAL A 400 7.59 10.66 14.86
CA VAL A 400 9.03 10.76 15.12
C VAL A 400 9.39 12.12 15.71
N VAL A 401 8.78 13.21 15.21
CA VAL A 401 9.02 14.60 15.65
C VAL A 401 7.74 15.41 15.71
#